data_AF-A0A920G554-F1
#
_entry.id   AF-A0A920G554-F1
#
_cell.length_a   1.000
_cell.length_b   1.000
_cell.length_c   1.000
_cell.angle_alpha   90.00
_cell.angle_beta   90.00
_cell.angle_gamma   90.00
#
_symmetry.space_group_name_H-M   'P 1'
#
loop_
_entity.id
_entity.type
_entity.pdbx_description
1 polymer ?
#
loop_
_entity_poly.entity_id
_entity_poly.type
_entity_poly.pdbx_seq_one_letter_code
_entity_poly.pdbx_strand_id
1 'polypeptide(L)'
;MSNERLEYPKRHYGMDHDRYEWSMLQDRKPVTWPDDKPLALWINISVQHFPLAGGKPAVAPPGALTMPYPDLRHYTLRDYGNRVGIYRLLKLMAEYEASPSLAISGALAERYPQLLERSGPNAL
;
A
#
# COMPACT_ATOMS: atom_id res chain seq x y z
N MET A 1 27.46 16.32 -25.67
CA MET A 1 26.57 15.75 -24.63
C MET A 1 26.97 14.29 -24.47
N SER A 2 27.26 13.80 -23.26
CA SER A 2 27.67 12.40 -23.08
C SER A 2 26.49 11.45 -23.30
N ASN A 3 26.74 10.31 -23.94
CA ASN A 3 25.75 9.24 -24.16
C ASN A 3 25.43 8.43 -22.90
N GLU A 4 25.97 8.83 -21.75
CA GLU A 4 25.86 8.13 -20.46
C GLU A 4 24.40 7.87 -20.04
N ARG A 5 23.47 8.79 -20.37
CA ARG A 5 22.03 8.61 -20.10
C ARG A 5 21.33 7.64 -21.05
N LEU A 6 21.99 7.28 -22.16
CA LEU A 6 21.46 6.38 -23.18
C LEU A 6 21.97 4.95 -23.01
N GLU A 7 22.97 4.72 -22.16
CA GLU A 7 23.52 3.40 -21.86
C GLU A 7 22.79 2.78 -20.66
N TYR A 8 22.10 1.67 -20.90
CA TYR A 8 21.40 0.91 -19.86
C TYR A 8 21.95 -0.52 -19.82
N PRO A 9 22.64 -0.94 -18.74
CA PRO A 9 23.30 -2.24 -18.67
C PRO A 9 22.39 -3.45 -18.86
N LYS A 10 21.09 -3.31 -18.56
CA LYS A 10 20.11 -4.38 -18.73
C LYS A 10 19.33 -4.28 -20.05
N ARG A 11 19.76 -3.43 -20.98
CA ARG A 11 19.13 -3.35 -22.30
C ARG A 11 19.42 -4.63 -23.09
N HIS A 12 18.39 -5.45 -23.26
CA HIS A 12 18.39 -6.62 -24.13
C HIS A 12 16.99 -6.80 -24.73
N TYR A 13 16.84 -7.73 -25.66
CA TYR A 13 15.52 -8.06 -26.20
C TYR A 13 14.67 -8.75 -25.13
N GLY A 14 13.46 -8.24 -24.88
CA GLY A 14 12.55 -8.74 -23.84
C GLY A 14 12.38 -7.77 -22.67
N MET A 15 12.17 -8.33 -21.48
CA MET A 15 12.05 -7.57 -20.23
C MET A 15 13.44 -7.18 -19.72
N ASP A 16 13.60 -6.05 -19.04
CA ASP A 16 14.88 -5.63 -18.46
C ASP A 16 15.20 -6.28 -17.10
N HIS A 17 14.63 -7.46 -16.86
CA HIS A 17 14.78 -8.25 -15.64
C HIS A 17 14.62 -9.75 -15.92
N ASP A 18 15.08 -10.58 -14.98
CA ASP A 18 15.02 -12.05 -15.11
C ASP A 18 13.81 -12.70 -14.40
N ARG A 19 12.77 -11.91 -14.05
CA ARG A 19 11.63 -12.39 -13.26
C ARG A 19 10.57 -13.16 -14.06
N TYR A 20 10.39 -12.80 -15.32
CA TYR A 20 9.44 -13.42 -16.23
C TYR A 20 9.80 -13.04 -17.66
N GLU A 21 9.45 -13.93 -18.61
CA GLU A 21 9.62 -13.67 -20.02
C GLU A 21 8.60 -12.65 -20.53
N TRP A 22 8.98 -11.92 -21.58
CA TRP A 22 8.04 -11.07 -22.29
C TRP A 22 6.96 -11.93 -22.94
N SER A 23 5.70 -11.53 -22.80
CA SER A 23 4.55 -12.23 -23.36
C SER A 23 3.46 -11.24 -23.76
N MET A 24 3.00 -11.35 -25.00
CA MET A 24 1.85 -10.62 -25.53
C MET A 24 0.56 -11.00 -24.80
N LEU A 25 -0.27 -10.01 -24.46
CA LEU A 25 -1.49 -10.23 -23.68
C LEU A 25 -2.45 -11.23 -24.34
N GLN A 26 -2.58 -11.19 -25.67
CA GLN A 26 -3.46 -12.08 -26.43
C GLN A 26 -3.00 -13.55 -26.45
N ASP A 27 -1.71 -13.80 -26.22
CA ASP A 27 -1.12 -15.15 -26.23
C ASP A 27 -1.06 -15.74 -24.80
N ARG A 28 -1.43 -14.96 -23.78
CA ARG A 28 -1.43 -15.43 -22.39
C ARG A 28 -2.55 -16.43 -22.18
N LYS A 29 -2.19 -17.57 -21.60
CA LYS A 29 -3.18 -18.55 -21.13
C LYS A 29 -4.09 -17.88 -20.09
N PRO A 30 -5.40 -18.17 -20.10
CA PRO A 30 -6.30 -17.72 -19.05
C PRO A 30 -5.78 -18.15 -17.67
N VAL A 31 -5.86 -17.24 -16.70
CA VAL A 31 -5.52 -17.53 -15.31
C VAL A 31 -6.77 -18.06 -14.63
N THR A 32 -6.67 -19.28 -14.10
CA THR A 32 -7.72 -19.89 -13.28
C THR A 32 -7.25 -19.90 -11.83
N TRP A 33 -8.05 -19.32 -10.94
CA TRP A 33 -7.79 -19.32 -9.50
C TRP A 33 -8.35 -20.60 -8.86
N PRO A 34 -8.00 -20.90 -7.59
CA PRO A 34 -8.60 -22.01 -6.86
C PRO A 34 -10.14 -22.03 -6.98
N ASP A 35 -10.71 -23.23 -7.02
CA ASP A 35 -12.13 -23.48 -7.24
C ASP A 35 -12.67 -23.00 -8.61
N ASP A 36 -11.82 -23.04 -9.64
CA ASP A 36 -12.15 -22.61 -11.02
C ASP A 36 -12.67 -21.16 -11.14
N LYS A 37 -12.29 -20.30 -10.18
CA LYS A 37 -12.73 -18.90 -10.14
C LYS A 37 -12.01 -18.08 -11.22
N PRO A 38 -12.74 -17.21 -11.96
CA PRO A 38 -12.15 -16.38 -13.01
C PRO A 38 -11.46 -15.11 -12.47
N LEU A 39 -11.65 -14.80 -11.18
CA LEU A 39 -11.17 -13.57 -10.55
C LEU A 39 -10.73 -13.83 -9.12
N ALA A 40 -9.57 -13.28 -8.75
CA ALA A 40 -9.15 -13.12 -7.36
C ALA A 40 -9.26 -11.65 -6.96
N LEU A 41 -9.80 -11.39 -5.77
CA LEU A 41 -9.85 -10.06 -5.17
C LEU A 41 -8.84 -9.99 -4.04
N TRP A 42 -7.92 -9.02 -4.13
CA TRP A 42 -6.99 -8.72 -3.04
C TRP A 42 -7.34 -7.38 -2.39
N ILE A 43 -7.73 -7.43 -1.12
CA ILE A 43 -8.03 -6.24 -0.33
C ILE A 43 -6.81 -5.90 0.52
N ASN A 44 -6.22 -4.73 0.28
CA ASN A 44 -5.12 -4.22 1.09
C ASN A 44 -5.55 -2.95 1.84
N ILE A 45 -5.43 -2.97 3.17
CA ILE A 45 -5.69 -1.80 4.01
C ILE A 45 -4.34 -1.25 4.48
N SER A 46 -4.02 -0.04 4.05
CA SER A 46 -2.82 0.68 4.48
C SER A 46 -3.05 1.37 5.82
N VAL A 47 -2.28 1.00 6.83
CA VAL A 47 -2.37 1.52 8.20
C VAL A 47 -1.07 2.23 8.54
N GLN A 48 -1.09 3.55 8.53
CA GLN A 48 0.12 4.38 8.56
C GLN A 48 0.02 5.48 9.62
N HIS A 49 1.16 5.77 10.26
CA HIS A 49 1.30 6.93 11.14
C HIS A 49 2.17 8.00 10.48
N PHE A 50 1.66 9.22 10.46
CA PHE A 50 2.40 10.41 10.04
C PHE A 50 2.41 11.40 11.20
N PRO A 51 3.59 11.78 11.71
CA PRO A 51 3.67 12.69 12.84
C PRO A 51 3.20 14.10 12.44
N LEU A 52 2.57 14.81 13.39
CA LEU A 52 2.19 16.21 13.22
C LEU A 52 3.42 17.13 13.14
N ALA A 53 4.42 16.82 13.99
CA ALA A 53 5.67 17.52 14.08
C ALA A 53 6.74 16.82 13.23
N GLY A 54 7.56 17.61 12.54
CA GLY A 54 8.56 17.15 11.59
C GLY A 54 8.63 18.14 10.45
N GLY A 55 9.83 18.42 9.94
CA GLY A 55 9.99 19.27 8.76
C GLY A 55 9.17 18.73 7.59
N LYS A 56 8.90 19.59 6.59
CA LYS A 56 8.32 19.13 5.32
C LYS A 56 9.13 17.93 4.81
N PRO A 57 8.49 16.87 4.29
CA PRO A 57 9.23 15.75 3.73
C PRO A 57 10.23 16.27 2.69
N ALA A 58 11.46 15.76 2.73
CA ALA A 58 12.54 16.20 1.85
C ALA A 58 12.17 16.13 0.35
N VAL A 59 11.24 15.23 0.02
CA VAL A 59 10.59 15.12 -1.29
C VAL A 59 9.08 15.19 -1.07
N ALA A 60 8.45 16.25 -1.57
CA ALA A 60 7.00 16.32 -1.63
C ALA A 60 6.49 15.38 -2.74
N PRO A 61 5.48 14.53 -2.46
CA PRO A 61 4.82 13.78 -3.52
C PRO A 61 4.30 14.71 -4.62
N PRO A 62 4.40 14.34 -5.91
CA PRO A 62 3.76 15.10 -6.99
C PRO A 62 2.27 15.29 -6.70
N GLY A 63 1.79 16.53 -6.71
CA GLY A 63 0.40 16.86 -6.38
C GLY A 63 0.07 16.88 -4.87
N ALA A 64 1.07 16.83 -3.99
CA ALA A 64 0.83 16.99 -2.56
C ALA A 64 0.16 18.33 -2.26
N LEU A 65 -1.03 18.26 -1.65
CA LEU A 65 -1.74 19.43 -1.15
C LEU A 65 -0.86 20.14 -0.10
N THR A 66 -0.39 21.33 -0.43
CA THR A 66 0.35 22.18 0.51
C THR A 66 -0.62 22.80 1.51
N MET A 67 -0.46 22.46 2.79
CA MET A 67 -1.07 23.17 3.91
C MET A 67 0.02 23.91 4.71
N PRO A 68 -0.30 25.05 5.34
CA PRO A 68 0.63 25.73 6.24
C PRO A 68 0.94 24.84 7.45
N TYR A 69 2.17 24.95 7.96
CA TYR A 69 2.59 24.23 9.16
C TYR A 69 2.06 24.94 10.42
N PRO A 70 1.56 24.21 11.43
CA PRO A 70 1.34 22.76 11.43
C PRO A 70 0.11 22.36 10.61
N ASP A 71 0.24 21.25 9.87
CA ASP A 71 -0.81 20.73 8.98
C ASP A 71 -1.84 19.90 9.76
N LEU A 72 -2.69 20.61 10.52
CA LEU A 72 -3.71 19.99 11.36
C LEU A 72 -4.76 19.23 10.54
N ARG A 73 -5.08 19.71 9.33
CA ARG A 73 -6.10 19.09 8.47
C ARG A 73 -5.71 17.67 8.08
N HIS A 74 -4.53 17.49 7.49
CA HIS A 74 -4.11 16.15 7.06
C HIS A 74 -3.78 15.28 8.26
N TYR A 75 -3.20 15.85 9.33
CA TYR A 75 -2.90 15.09 10.54
C TYR A 75 -4.17 14.51 11.18
N THR A 76 -5.18 15.34 11.46
CA THR A 76 -6.40 14.89 12.14
C THR A 76 -7.18 13.87 11.31
N LEU A 77 -7.21 14.02 9.98
CA LEU A 77 -7.84 13.04 9.09
C LEU A 77 -7.12 11.68 9.15
N ARG A 78 -5.77 11.69 9.17
CA ARG A 78 -4.96 10.47 9.29
C ARG A 78 -5.09 9.82 10.67
N ASP A 79 -5.07 10.63 11.74
CA ASP A 79 -5.27 10.15 13.11
C ASP A 79 -6.66 9.53 13.30
N TYR A 80 -7.70 10.11 12.69
CA TYR A 80 -9.04 9.53 12.67
C TYR A 80 -9.06 8.13 12.04
N GLY A 81 -8.32 7.93 10.95
CA GLY A 81 -8.17 6.62 10.31
C GLY A 81 -7.70 5.55 11.29
N ASN A 82 -6.65 5.83 12.06
CA ASN A 82 -6.08 4.89 13.03
C ASN A 82 -6.96 4.72 14.28
N ARG A 83 -7.73 5.74 14.68
CA ARG A 83 -8.52 5.71 15.92
C ARG A 83 -9.94 5.18 15.73
N VAL A 84 -10.52 5.37 14.55
CA VAL A 84 -11.94 5.09 14.30
C VAL A 84 -12.13 4.35 12.98
N GLY A 85 -11.49 4.83 11.90
CA GLY A 85 -11.71 4.32 10.55
C GLY A 85 -11.37 2.83 10.41
N ILE A 86 -10.22 2.41 10.93
CA ILE A 86 -9.73 1.04 10.82
C ILE A 86 -10.72 0.02 11.41
N TYR A 87 -11.30 0.30 12.58
CA TYR A 87 -12.23 -0.62 13.22
C TYR A 87 -13.52 -0.80 12.44
N ARG A 88 -13.98 0.25 11.73
CA ARG A 88 -15.14 0.16 10.83
C ARG A 88 -14.84 -0.72 9.62
N LEU A 89 -13.63 -0.59 9.06
CA LEU A 89 -13.19 -1.42 7.94
C LEU A 89 -13.04 -2.88 8.37
N LEU A 90 -12.38 -3.15 9.50
CA LEU A 90 -12.23 -4.52 10.02
C LEU A 90 -13.58 -5.18 10.31
N LYS A 91 -14.53 -4.42 10.88
CA LYS A 91 -15.91 -4.91 11.07
C LYS A 91 -16.58 -5.28 9.74
N LEU A 92 -16.44 -4.44 8.72
CA LEU A 92 -16.98 -4.72 7.38
C LEU A 92 -16.33 -5.96 6.78
N MET A 93 -15.02 -6.12 6.90
CA MET A 93 -14.33 -7.31 6.38
C MET A 93 -14.84 -8.59 7.05
N ALA A 94 -15.07 -8.55 8.37
CA ALA A 94 -15.65 -9.66 9.11
C ALA A 94 -17.09 -9.98 8.68
N GLU A 95 -17.92 -8.96 8.44
CA GLU A 95 -19.31 -9.13 7.98
C GLU A 95 -19.40 -9.86 6.64
N TYR A 96 -18.43 -9.64 5.75
CA TYR A 96 -18.36 -10.30 4.43
C TYR A 96 -17.41 -11.50 4.40
N GLU A 97 -16.96 -11.99 5.57
CA GLU A 97 -16.01 -13.10 5.70
C GLU A 97 -14.75 -12.91 4.83
N ALA A 98 -14.36 -11.64 4.62
CA ALA A 98 -13.22 -11.27 3.82
C ALA A 98 -11.95 -11.21 4.66
N SER A 99 -10.83 -11.71 4.12
CA SER A 99 -9.52 -11.69 4.76
C SER A 99 -8.62 -10.63 4.11
N PRO A 100 -8.60 -9.37 4.61
CA PRO A 100 -7.75 -8.31 4.07
C PRO A 100 -6.28 -8.53 4.46
N SER A 101 -5.37 -8.03 3.64
CA SER A 101 -3.99 -7.81 4.04
C SER A 101 -3.83 -6.42 4.66
N LEU A 102 -3.06 -6.32 5.75
CA LEU A 102 -2.74 -5.03 6.38
C LEU A 102 -1.31 -4.61 6.04
N ALA A 103 -1.16 -3.47 5.38
CA ALA A 103 0.16 -2.86 5.11
C ALA A 103 0.46 -1.81 6.18
N ILE A 104 1.31 -2.18 7.14
CA ILE A 104 1.51 -1.40 8.37
C ILE A 104 2.87 -0.70 8.36
N SER A 105 2.89 0.62 8.63
CA SER A 105 4.16 1.35 8.81
C SER A 105 4.83 1.01 10.15
N GLY A 106 6.15 0.85 10.19
CA GLY A 106 6.88 0.56 11.44
C GLY A 106 6.65 1.58 12.56
N ALA A 107 6.61 2.88 12.23
CA ALA A 107 6.31 3.93 13.22
C ALA A 107 4.91 3.79 13.86
N LEU A 108 3.94 3.20 13.14
CA LEU A 108 2.63 2.91 13.70
C LEU A 108 2.68 1.74 14.67
N ALA A 109 3.46 0.69 14.35
CA ALA A 109 3.63 -0.47 15.20
C ALA A 109 4.18 -0.09 16.59
N GLU A 110 5.16 0.81 16.63
CA GLU A 110 5.74 1.34 17.86
C GLU A 110 4.75 2.21 18.64
N ARG A 111 3.96 3.03 17.94
CA ARG A 111 3.09 4.04 18.57
C ARG A 111 1.74 3.52 19.00
N TYR A 112 1.18 2.53 18.30
CA TYR A 112 -0.15 1.99 18.53
C TYR A 112 -0.11 0.45 18.59
N PRO A 113 0.63 -0.15 19.56
CA PRO A 113 0.73 -1.60 19.65
C PRO A 113 -0.64 -2.27 19.86
N GLN A 114 -1.57 -1.61 20.57
CA GLN A 114 -2.92 -2.16 20.74
C GLN A 114 -3.71 -2.25 19.43
N LEU A 115 -3.39 -1.42 18.44
CA LEU A 115 -4.02 -1.51 17.12
C LEU A 115 -3.58 -2.79 16.40
N LEU A 116 -2.31 -3.18 16.55
CA LEU A 116 -1.80 -4.44 16.01
C LEU A 116 -2.45 -5.65 16.66
N GLU A 117 -2.54 -5.64 17.99
CA GLU A 117 -3.21 -6.71 18.75
C GLU A 117 -4.66 -6.90 18.29
N ARG A 118 -5.36 -5.80 18.04
CA ARG A 118 -6.76 -5.78 17.59
C ARG A 118 -6.98 -5.92 16.09
N SER A 119 -5.92 -6.05 15.31
CA SER A 119 -6.01 -6.24 13.86
C SER A 119 -5.31 -7.51 13.37
N GLY A 120 -4.69 -8.25 14.30
CA GLY A 120 -4.14 -9.56 14.04
C GLY A 120 -5.20 -10.65 13.82
N PRO A 121 -4.78 -11.84 13.38
CA PRO A 121 -5.70 -12.95 13.04
C PRO A 121 -6.55 -13.46 14.21
N ASN A 122 -6.23 -13.10 15.45
CA ASN A 122 -6.97 -13.49 16.66
C ASN A 122 -7.86 -12.36 17.21
N ALA A 123 -8.06 -11.27 16.46
CA ALA A 123 -8.64 -10.04 16.99
C ALA A 123 -10.17 -9.92 16.88
N LEU A 124 -10.86 -10.97 16.44
CA LEU A 124 -12.32 -11.06 16.37
C LEU A 124 -12.78 -12.45 16.82
#